data_AF-A0A7L2LEA2-F1
#
_entry.id   AF-A0A7L2LEA2-F1
#
_cell.length_a   1.000
_cell.length_b   1.000
_cell.length_c   1.000
_cell.angle_alpha   90.00
_cell.angle_beta   90.00
_cell.angle_gamma   90.00
#
_symmetry.space_group_name_H-M   'P 1'
#
loop_
_entity.id
_entity.type
_entity.pdbx_description
1 polymer ?
#
loop_
_entity_poly.entity_id
_entity_poly.type
_entity_poly.pdbx_seq_one_letter_code
_entity_poly.pdbx_strand_id
1 'polypeptide(L)'
;TMRLQAPQFQALFTPGLRSVAELFEKKNYELRIAGGAVRDLLSGVTPQDIDFATTATPAEMKEMFTAAGVRLINNKGEKHGTITARLHEQNFEITTLRIDVVTDGRHAEVEFTTDWHKDAERRDLTVNSMFLGLDGTLYDFFNGYEDLKNKKIRFVGNAAERIQEDYLRILRYFRFYGRIAEKSGDHEPNTLQAVKENAKGLAGISGERIWVELKKILLGNHVNHLVQLMYELDIAQYIGLPLDGNLEEFARVTKNIQNLSPKPMTVLTSLFKGKDDVTNLDLRLKISKEEKNLGLFLVKHRQELTKASGSEPLRPYQDFLMDSREANTSSKIFELLKYQGEEELLKEMQEWTVPSFPVSGHDLRKMGVSSGKETGTALQQLRDEWKKSGYHMDKEELLSCLKKL
;
A
#
# COMPACT_ATOMS: atom_id res chain seq x y z
N THR A 1 -11.87 26.22 -24.63
CA THR A 1 -10.98 25.22 -24.00
C THR A 1 -11.44 25.04 -22.57
N MET A 2 -11.60 23.80 -22.09
CA MET A 2 -11.99 23.55 -20.70
C MET A 2 -10.85 23.99 -19.76
N ARG A 3 -11.18 24.71 -18.69
CA ARG A 3 -10.25 25.09 -17.62
C ARG A 3 -10.75 24.56 -16.29
N LEU A 4 -9.90 23.84 -15.57
CA LEU A 4 -10.21 23.35 -14.24
C LEU A 4 -10.13 24.50 -13.23
N GLN A 5 -11.24 24.76 -12.53
CA GLN A 5 -11.28 25.63 -11.37
C GLN A 5 -11.85 24.84 -10.20
N ALA A 6 -10.98 24.32 -9.35
CA ALA A 6 -11.35 23.50 -8.21
C ALA A 6 -10.49 23.88 -6.98
N PRO A 7 -11.03 23.84 -5.75
CA PRO A 7 -10.27 24.11 -4.53
C PRO A 7 -9.00 23.26 -4.42
N GLN A 8 -9.09 21.98 -4.81
CA GLN A 8 -7.98 21.03 -4.82
C GLN A 8 -6.86 21.47 -5.77
N PHE A 9 -7.21 22.04 -6.93
CA PHE A 9 -6.24 22.58 -7.88
C PHE A 9 -5.60 23.86 -7.36
N GLN A 10 -6.40 24.76 -6.77
CA GLN A 10 -5.88 26.01 -6.20
C GLN A 10 -4.94 25.78 -5.01
N ALA A 11 -5.21 24.75 -4.21
CA ALA A 11 -4.36 24.35 -3.09
C ALA A 11 -2.93 23.96 -3.52
N LEU A 12 -2.71 23.61 -4.79
CA LEU A 12 -1.38 23.26 -5.29
C LEU A 12 -0.45 24.46 -5.46
N PHE A 13 -0.99 25.68 -5.60
CA PHE A 13 -0.23 26.90 -5.88
C PHE A 13 0.45 27.49 -4.64
N THR A 14 1.30 26.67 -4.01
CA THR A 14 2.18 27.05 -2.91
C THR A 14 3.24 28.05 -3.40
N PRO A 15 3.94 28.77 -2.49
CA PRO A 15 5.10 29.58 -2.87
C PRO A 15 6.15 28.77 -3.64
N GLY A 16 6.35 27.51 -3.26
CA GLY A 16 7.14 26.51 -3.96
C GLY A 16 6.78 26.40 -5.44
N LEU A 17 5.54 26.03 -5.73
CA LEU A 17 5.08 25.80 -7.10
C LEU A 17 5.13 27.09 -7.93
N ARG A 18 4.77 28.24 -7.35
CA ARG A 18 4.83 29.54 -8.05
C ARG A 18 6.26 29.89 -8.46
N SER A 19 7.23 29.74 -7.55
CA SER A 19 8.64 29.98 -7.89
C SER A 19 9.16 29.03 -8.96
N VAL A 20 8.74 27.75 -8.95
CA VAL A 20 9.08 26.82 -10.03
C VAL A 20 8.47 27.30 -11.35
N ALA A 21 7.17 27.61 -11.38
CA ALA A 21 6.48 28.07 -12.59
C ALA A 21 7.15 29.32 -13.21
N GLU A 22 7.48 30.32 -12.39
CA GLU A 22 8.15 31.55 -12.81
C GLU A 22 9.53 31.28 -13.43
N LEU A 23 10.29 30.31 -12.90
CA LEU A 23 11.60 29.94 -13.46
C LEU A 23 11.46 29.33 -14.86
N PHE A 24 10.51 28.41 -15.05
CA PHE A 24 10.26 27.79 -16.34
C PHE A 24 9.75 28.81 -17.37
N GLU A 25 8.84 29.69 -16.97
CA GLU A 25 8.33 30.78 -17.82
C GLU A 25 9.45 31.72 -18.26
N LYS A 26 10.30 32.17 -17.33
CA LYS A 26 11.44 33.06 -17.64
C LYS A 26 12.44 32.43 -18.62
N LYS A 27 12.54 31.11 -18.64
CA LYS A 27 13.42 30.35 -19.53
C LYS A 27 12.72 29.85 -20.81
N ASN A 28 11.44 30.18 -21.00
CA ASN A 28 10.61 29.75 -22.13
C ASN A 28 10.50 28.23 -22.27
N TYR A 29 10.44 27.51 -21.14
CA TYR A 29 10.13 26.08 -21.13
C TYR A 29 8.70 25.86 -20.67
N GLU A 30 8.00 24.93 -21.32
CA GLU A 30 6.65 24.57 -20.89
C GLU A 30 6.71 23.65 -19.68
N LEU A 31 5.81 23.87 -18.72
CA LEU A 31 5.67 23.05 -17.51
C LEU A 31 4.19 22.74 -17.29
N ARG A 32 3.87 21.45 -17.13
CA ARG A 32 2.50 20.99 -16.89
C ARG A 32 2.47 19.92 -15.81
N ILE A 33 1.36 19.83 -15.10
CA ILE A 33 1.06 18.68 -14.22
C ILE A 33 0.74 17.48 -15.14
N ALA A 34 1.22 16.29 -14.79
CA ALA A 34 1.09 15.11 -15.62
C ALA A 34 0.42 13.92 -14.91
N GLY A 35 -0.23 13.08 -15.69
CA GLY A 35 -0.61 11.72 -15.31
C GLY A 35 -1.54 11.62 -14.11
N GLY A 36 -1.11 10.88 -13.08
CA GLY A 36 -1.98 10.50 -11.97
C GLY A 36 -2.53 11.68 -11.17
N ALA A 37 -1.77 12.76 -11.06
CA ALA A 37 -2.20 13.98 -10.40
C ALA A 37 -3.35 14.68 -11.17
N VAL A 38 -3.31 14.67 -12.50
CA VAL A 38 -4.37 15.22 -13.35
C VAL A 38 -5.67 14.42 -13.15
N ARG A 39 -5.59 13.09 -13.17
CA ARG A 39 -6.73 12.20 -12.90
C ARG A 39 -7.37 12.50 -11.53
N ASP A 40 -6.55 12.66 -10.50
CA ASP A 40 -7.05 12.91 -9.14
C ASP A 40 -7.74 14.27 -9.04
N LEU A 41 -7.15 15.32 -9.60
CA LEU A 41 -7.74 16.65 -9.67
C LEU A 41 -9.08 16.65 -10.41
N LEU A 42 -9.16 16.00 -11.57
CA LEU A 42 -10.40 15.85 -12.34
C LEU A 42 -11.46 15.01 -11.60
N SER A 43 -11.04 14.18 -10.65
CA SER A 43 -11.92 13.40 -9.76
C SER A 43 -12.27 14.13 -8.46
N GLY A 44 -11.83 15.38 -8.29
CA GLY A 44 -12.06 16.17 -7.07
C GLY A 44 -11.21 15.74 -5.86
N VAL A 45 -10.12 15.02 -6.08
CA VAL A 45 -9.20 14.54 -5.04
C VAL A 45 -7.90 15.34 -5.10
N THR A 46 -7.39 15.76 -3.94
CA THR A 46 -6.07 16.40 -3.86
C THR A 46 -4.97 15.34 -4.07
N PRO A 47 -4.12 15.49 -5.10
CA PRO A 47 -3.01 14.57 -5.31
C PRO A 47 -1.97 14.69 -4.19
N GLN A 48 -1.41 13.56 -3.76
CA GLN A 48 -0.33 13.53 -2.75
C GLN A 48 1.05 13.70 -3.39
N ASP A 49 1.28 12.97 -4.48
CA ASP A 49 2.49 13.05 -5.29
C ASP A 49 2.14 13.70 -6.64
N ILE A 50 2.84 14.78 -6.98
CA ILE A 50 2.58 15.55 -8.21
C ILE A 50 3.78 15.39 -9.13
N ASP A 51 3.54 14.69 -10.24
CA ASP A 51 4.50 14.61 -11.32
C ASP A 51 4.33 15.80 -12.25
N PHE A 52 5.43 16.50 -12.53
CA PHE A 52 5.47 17.52 -13.56
C PHE A 52 6.16 16.99 -14.80
N ALA A 53 5.69 17.45 -15.96
CA ALA A 53 6.31 17.21 -17.25
C ALA A 53 6.74 18.53 -17.88
N THR A 54 7.85 18.49 -18.63
CA THR A 54 8.40 19.69 -19.26
C THR A 54 9.10 19.41 -20.59
N THR A 55 9.15 20.42 -21.45
CA THR A 55 9.97 20.43 -22.67
C THR A 55 11.46 20.64 -22.40
N ALA A 56 11.84 21.08 -21.19
CA ALA A 56 13.25 21.25 -20.81
C ALA A 56 13.94 19.88 -20.61
N THR A 57 15.12 19.70 -21.19
CA THR A 57 15.97 18.54 -20.94
C THR A 57 16.54 18.54 -19.52
N PRO A 58 17.03 17.39 -19.01
CA PRO A 58 17.63 17.35 -17.68
C PRO A 58 18.84 18.27 -17.53
N ALA A 59 19.63 18.44 -18.60
CA ALA A 59 20.77 19.35 -18.62
C ALA A 59 20.33 20.81 -18.48
N GLU A 60 19.33 21.23 -19.26
CA GLU A 60 18.76 22.59 -19.19
C GLU A 60 18.12 22.87 -17.83
N MET A 61 17.37 21.90 -17.28
CA MET A 61 16.80 22.01 -15.93
C MET A 61 17.89 22.20 -14.88
N LYS A 62 18.98 21.43 -14.94
CA LYS A 62 20.10 21.56 -14.00
C LYS A 62 20.76 22.93 -14.07
N GLU A 63 21.03 23.40 -15.28
CA GLU A 63 21.62 24.73 -15.49
C GLU A 63 20.68 25.81 -14.95
N MET A 64 19.39 25.75 -15.30
CA MET A 64 18.37 26.69 -14.83
C MET A 64 18.28 26.72 -13.31
N PHE A 65 18.17 25.56 -12.65
CA PHE A 65 18.04 25.50 -11.20
C PHE A 65 19.33 25.93 -10.49
N THR A 66 20.49 25.54 -11.00
CA THR A 66 21.78 25.91 -10.41
C THR A 66 22.03 27.42 -10.54
N ALA A 67 21.72 28.01 -11.69
CA ALA A 67 21.80 29.46 -11.89
C ALA A 67 20.83 30.24 -10.99
N ALA A 68 19.71 29.62 -10.62
CA ALA A 68 18.74 30.19 -9.67
C ALA A 68 19.07 29.91 -8.19
N GLY A 69 20.18 29.22 -7.88
CA GLY A 69 20.54 28.84 -6.51
C GLY A 69 19.60 27.81 -5.89
N VAL A 70 18.85 27.07 -6.71
CA VAL A 70 17.89 26.05 -6.28
C VAL A 70 18.60 24.72 -6.04
N ARG A 71 18.35 24.11 -4.88
CA ARG A 71 18.92 22.82 -4.52
C ARG A 71 18.23 21.68 -5.29
N LEU A 72 19.04 20.79 -5.87
CA LEU A 72 18.57 19.54 -6.46
C LEU A 72 18.71 18.36 -5.50
N ILE A 73 17.76 17.44 -5.54
CA ILE A 73 17.71 16.25 -4.71
C ILE A 73 17.69 15.03 -5.64
N ASN A 74 18.63 14.10 -5.44
CA ASN A 74 18.72 12.81 -6.15
C ASN A 74 19.05 12.87 -7.66
N ASN A 75 20.33 12.67 -7.99
CA ASN A 75 20.79 12.52 -9.39
C ASN A 75 20.49 11.12 -9.99
N LYS A 76 19.86 10.19 -9.26
CA LYS A 76 19.61 8.83 -9.76
C LYS A 76 18.50 8.77 -10.82
N GLY A 77 17.52 9.68 -10.77
CA GLY A 77 16.40 9.76 -11.72
C GLY A 77 16.76 10.38 -13.07
N GLU A 78 17.92 11.03 -13.17
CA GLU A 78 18.35 11.77 -14.36
C GLU A 78 18.46 10.89 -15.60
N LYS A 79 18.89 9.63 -15.45
CA LYS A 79 18.97 8.65 -16.55
C LYS A 79 17.62 8.41 -17.23
N HIS A 80 16.51 8.71 -16.54
CA HIS A 80 15.15 8.56 -17.05
C HIS A 80 14.48 9.92 -17.34
N GLY A 81 15.25 11.01 -17.33
CA GLY A 81 14.75 12.35 -17.63
C GLY A 81 14.20 13.13 -16.44
N THR A 82 14.34 12.62 -15.21
CA THR A 82 13.73 13.22 -14.02
C THR A 82 14.72 13.99 -13.17
N ILE A 83 14.37 15.23 -12.82
CA ILE A 83 15.08 16.10 -11.88
C ILE A 83 14.13 16.45 -10.73
N THR A 84 14.59 16.27 -9.49
CA THR A 84 13.85 16.74 -8.31
C THR A 84 14.47 18.02 -7.77
N ALA A 85 13.72 19.13 -7.84
CA ALA A 85 14.13 20.42 -7.28
C ALA A 85 13.49 20.64 -5.91
N ARG A 86 14.21 21.27 -4.97
CA ARG A 86 13.68 21.65 -3.66
C ARG A 86 13.60 23.16 -3.51
N LEU A 87 12.38 23.68 -3.44
CA LEU A 87 12.08 25.09 -3.22
C LEU A 87 11.07 25.22 -2.07
N HIS A 88 11.27 26.19 -1.18
CA HIS A 88 10.32 26.46 -0.08
C HIS A 88 9.96 25.19 0.73
N GLU A 89 10.97 24.40 1.06
CA GLU A 89 10.86 23.13 1.79
C GLU A 89 10.07 22.02 1.08
N GLN A 90 9.64 22.24 -0.16
CA GLN A 90 8.87 21.29 -0.98
C GLN A 90 9.73 20.72 -2.11
N ASN A 91 9.51 19.44 -2.43
CA ASN A 91 10.18 18.75 -3.53
C ASN A 91 9.26 18.74 -4.76
N PHE A 92 9.83 18.99 -5.94
CA PHE A 92 9.12 18.98 -7.21
C PHE A 92 9.82 17.99 -8.14
N GLU A 93 9.13 16.90 -8.48
CA GLU A 93 9.62 15.90 -9.42
C GLU A 93 9.21 16.29 -10.84
N ILE A 94 10.20 16.65 -11.67
CA ILE A 94 9.99 17.21 -12.99
C ILE A 94 10.69 16.33 -14.01
N THR A 95 9.92 15.81 -14.97
CA THR A 95 10.41 14.85 -15.96
C THR A 95 10.32 15.44 -17.37
N THR A 96 11.41 15.40 -18.11
CA THR A 96 11.43 15.77 -19.53
C THR A 96 10.50 14.85 -20.32
N LEU A 97 9.72 15.43 -21.24
CA LEU A 97 8.93 14.64 -22.19
C LEU A 97 9.83 13.68 -22.97
N ARG A 98 9.36 12.45 -23.16
CA ARG A 98 10.17 11.43 -23.81
C ARG A 98 9.37 10.45 -24.63
N ILE A 99 10.07 9.74 -25.48
CA ILE A 99 9.62 8.60 -26.27
C ILE A 99 10.44 7.40 -25.80
N ASP A 100 9.79 6.28 -25.51
CA ASP A 100 10.48 5.05 -25.15
C ASP A 100 10.83 4.31 -26.46
N VAL A 101 12.13 4.16 -26.78
CA VAL A 101 12.62 3.56 -28.04
C VAL A 101 12.68 2.03 -27.91
N VAL A 102 13.18 1.56 -26.79
CA VAL A 102 13.16 0.14 -26.38
C VAL A 102 12.83 0.13 -24.89
N THR A 103 11.82 -0.65 -24.49
CA THR A 103 11.41 -0.74 -23.09
C THR A 103 10.96 -2.14 -22.72
N ASP A 104 11.36 -2.58 -21.53
CA ASP A 104 10.77 -3.73 -20.82
C ASP A 104 9.93 -3.28 -19.60
N GLY A 105 9.64 -1.98 -19.52
CA GLY A 105 8.96 -1.32 -18.40
C GLY A 105 9.86 -0.93 -17.22
N ARG A 106 11.02 -1.57 -17.05
CA ARG A 106 12.00 -1.23 -16.00
C ARG A 106 13.20 -0.49 -16.56
N HIS A 107 13.71 -0.94 -17.69
CA HIS A 107 14.78 -0.32 -18.44
C HIS A 107 14.20 0.18 -19.75
N ALA A 108 14.30 1.49 -19.95
CA ALA A 108 13.94 2.12 -21.20
C ALA A 108 15.13 2.91 -21.71
N GLU A 109 15.47 2.72 -22.98
CA GLU A 109 16.22 3.71 -23.73
C GLU A 109 15.23 4.78 -24.20
N VAL A 110 15.49 6.03 -23.85
CA VAL A 110 14.54 7.12 -24.02
C VAL A 110 15.13 8.21 -24.90
N GLU A 111 14.30 8.74 -25.80
CA GLU A 111 14.60 9.93 -26.57
C GLU A 111 13.77 11.09 -26.02
N PHE A 112 14.42 12.21 -25.66
CA PHE A 112 13.71 13.39 -25.20
C PHE A 112 13.02 14.09 -26.36
N THR A 113 11.81 14.58 -26.12
CA THR A 113 11.01 15.28 -27.12
C THR A 113 10.43 16.57 -26.53
N THR A 114 9.86 17.42 -27.38
CA THR A 114 9.02 18.55 -26.97
C THR A 114 7.57 18.34 -27.39
N ASP A 115 7.25 17.18 -27.97
CA ASP A 115 5.92 16.80 -28.41
C ASP A 115 5.12 16.12 -27.29
N TRP A 116 4.15 16.85 -26.76
CA TRP A 116 3.25 16.37 -25.71
C TRP A 116 2.38 15.19 -26.13
N HIS A 117 2.01 15.10 -27.41
CA HIS A 117 1.22 13.97 -27.90
C HIS A 117 2.04 12.69 -27.79
N LYS A 118 3.31 12.72 -28.19
CA LYS A 118 4.22 11.57 -28.10
C LYS A 118 4.50 11.14 -26.67
N ASP A 119 4.64 12.08 -25.73
CA ASP A 119 4.78 11.71 -24.30
C ASP A 119 3.49 11.09 -23.74
N ALA A 120 2.32 11.60 -24.14
CA ALA A 120 1.05 10.95 -23.79
C ALA A 120 0.95 9.55 -24.41
N GLU A 121 1.44 9.38 -25.64
CA GLU A 121 1.40 8.14 -26.40
C GLU A 121 2.30 7.03 -25.83
N ARG A 122 3.26 7.31 -24.95
CA ARG A 122 4.02 6.25 -24.24
C ARG A 122 3.39 5.82 -22.92
N ARG A 123 2.36 6.52 -22.44
CA ARG A 123 1.73 6.25 -21.14
C ARG A 123 0.80 5.04 -21.24
N ASP A 124 0.52 4.42 -20.10
CA ASP A 124 -0.23 3.16 -20.07
C ASP A 124 -1.71 3.34 -20.37
N LEU A 125 -2.40 4.19 -19.59
CA LEU A 125 -3.85 4.32 -19.58
C LEU A 125 -4.29 5.72 -19.98
N THR A 126 -5.43 5.82 -20.67
CA THR A 126 -5.99 7.10 -21.16
C THR A 126 -6.20 8.10 -20.01
N VAL A 127 -6.75 7.62 -18.90
CA VAL A 127 -6.96 8.41 -17.67
C VAL A 127 -5.65 8.91 -17.02
N ASN A 128 -4.49 8.35 -17.40
CA ASN A 128 -3.17 8.74 -16.91
C ASN A 128 -2.30 9.38 -17.99
N SER A 129 -2.84 9.64 -19.19
CA SER A 129 -2.10 10.23 -20.32
C SER A 129 -2.38 11.71 -20.53
N MET A 130 -3.13 12.34 -19.63
CA MET A 130 -3.48 13.76 -19.71
C MET A 130 -2.45 14.66 -19.03
N PHE A 131 -2.45 15.93 -19.43
CA PHE A 131 -1.68 17.00 -18.80
C PHE A 131 -2.59 18.17 -18.42
N LEU A 132 -2.22 18.89 -17.38
CA LEU A 132 -2.93 20.08 -16.92
C LEU A 132 -1.95 21.26 -16.88
N GLY A 133 -2.24 22.30 -17.66
CA GLY A 133 -1.54 23.57 -17.56
C GLY A 133 -1.77 24.24 -16.21
N LEU A 134 -0.83 25.08 -15.78
CA LEU A 134 -0.96 25.82 -14.53
C LEU A 134 -2.05 26.91 -14.59
N ASP A 135 -2.58 27.21 -15.79
CA ASP A 135 -3.78 28.03 -15.99
C ASP A 135 -5.09 27.22 -15.90
N GLY A 136 -5.00 25.91 -15.63
CA GLY A 136 -6.11 24.97 -15.58
C GLY A 136 -6.49 24.36 -16.93
N THR A 137 -5.81 24.70 -18.03
CA THR A 137 -6.12 24.14 -19.35
C THR A 137 -5.80 22.65 -19.41
N LEU A 138 -6.78 21.83 -19.77
CA LEU A 138 -6.61 20.38 -19.93
C LEU A 138 -6.10 20.04 -21.34
N TYR A 139 -5.05 19.23 -21.41
CA TYR A 139 -4.52 18.64 -22.64
C TYR A 139 -4.77 17.13 -22.61
N ASP A 140 -5.68 16.68 -23.46
CA ASP A 140 -6.09 15.29 -23.58
C ASP A 140 -6.04 14.85 -25.05
N PHE A 141 -5.14 13.91 -25.34
CA PHE A 141 -4.88 13.40 -26.70
C PHE A 141 -5.57 12.06 -26.97
N PHE A 142 -6.04 11.37 -25.91
CA PHE A 142 -6.49 9.98 -25.98
C PHE A 142 -7.82 9.75 -25.27
N ASN A 143 -8.66 10.80 -25.19
CA ASN A 143 -10.01 10.75 -24.63
C ASN A 143 -10.05 10.31 -23.15
N GLY A 144 -8.98 10.61 -22.40
CA GLY A 144 -8.85 10.28 -20.98
C GLY A 144 -9.87 10.98 -20.09
N TYR A 145 -10.33 12.17 -20.46
CA TYR A 145 -11.35 12.90 -19.70
C TYR A 145 -12.72 12.20 -19.76
N GLU A 146 -13.16 11.81 -20.96
CA GLU A 146 -14.41 11.09 -21.13
C GLU A 146 -14.33 9.67 -20.55
N ASP A 147 -13.20 8.98 -20.69
CA ASP A 147 -13.00 7.69 -20.03
C ASP A 147 -13.07 7.82 -18.49
N LEU A 148 -12.46 8.86 -17.93
CA LEU A 148 -12.52 9.14 -16.49
C LEU A 148 -13.95 9.45 -16.02
N LYS A 149 -14.72 10.20 -16.82
CA LYS A 149 -16.12 10.53 -16.54
C LYS A 149 -17.02 9.29 -16.61
N ASN A 150 -16.80 8.44 -17.61
CA ASN A 150 -17.55 7.21 -17.85
C ASN A 150 -17.01 6.01 -17.05
N LYS A 151 -16.04 6.25 -16.15
CA LYS A 151 -15.40 5.24 -15.29
C LYS A 151 -14.78 4.07 -16.05
N LYS A 152 -14.26 4.33 -17.24
CA LYS A 152 -13.59 3.34 -18.10
C LYS A 152 -12.08 3.38 -17.90
N ILE A 153 -11.49 2.20 -17.77
CA ILE A 153 -10.04 2.02 -17.80
C ILE A 153 -9.68 1.41 -19.15
N ARG A 154 -9.02 2.20 -19.99
CA ARG A 154 -8.52 1.78 -21.29
C ARG A 154 -7.04 2.08 -21.43
N PHE A 155 -6.37 1.21 -22.18
CA PHE A 155 -5.02 1.49 -22.63
C PHE A 155 -5.03 2.59 -23.66
N VAL A 156 -3.97 3.39 -23.68
CA VAL A 156 -3.70 4.25 -24.83
C VAL A 156 -3.23 3.33 -25.98
N GLY A 157 -3.85 3.44 -27.16
CA GLY A 157 -3.56 2.56 -28.28
C GLY A 157 -4.02 1.11 -28.06
N ASN A 158 -3.24 0.13 -28.53
CA ASN A 158 -3.58 -1.29 -28.45
C ASN A 158 -3.20 -1.89 -27.08
N ALA A 159 -4.16 -2.51 -26.37
CA ALA A 159 -3.93 -3.08 -25.05
C ALA A 159 -2.84 -4.18 -25.01
N ALA A 160 -2.77 -5.04 -26.02
CA ALA A 160 -1.79 -6.13 -26.05
C ALA A 160 -0.36 -5.61 -26.24
N GLU A 161 -0.15 -4.68 -27.17
CA GLU A 161 1.15 -4.01 -27.38
C GLU A 161 1.61 -3.32 -26.10
N ARG A 162 0.71 -2.58 -25.46
CA ARG A 162 1.01 -1.91 -24.19
C ARG A 162 1.35 -2.89 -23.09
N ILE A 163 0.67 -4.03 -22.99
CA ILE A 163 0.99 -5.03 -21.97
C ILE A 163 2.34 -5.68 -22.26
N GLN A 164 2.69 -5.92 -23.52
CA GLN A 164 3.96 -6.55 -23.91
C GLN A 164 5.17 -5.65 -23.67
N GLU A 165 5.01 -4.32 -23.76
CA GLU A 165 6.03 -3.35 -23.35
C GLU A 165 6.37 -3.43 -21.85
N ASP A 166 5.37 -3.68 -20.99
CA ASP A 166 5.56 -3.90 -19.55
C ASP A 166 4.40 -4.70 -18.97
N TYR A 167 4.63 -5.99 -18.72
CA TYR A 167 3.59 -6.87 -18.19
C TYR A 167 3.05 -6.42 -16.82
N LEU A 168 3.77 -5.58 -16.06
CA LEU A 168 3.26 -4.99 -14.82
C LEU A 168 2.00 -4.13 -15.06
N ARG A 169 1.80 -3.63 -16.29
CA ARG A 169 0.59 -2.88 -16.68
C ARG A 169 -0.69 -3.69 -16.52
N ILE A 170 -0.61 -5.03 -16.52
CA ILE A 170 -1.73 -5.90 -16.14
C ILE A 170 -2.20 -5.56 -14.71
N LEU A 171 -1.30 -5.55 -13.73
CA LEU A 171 -1.66 -5.23 -12.35
C LEU A 171 -2.09 -3.76 -12.18
N ARG A 172 -1.48 -2.85 -12.94
CA ARG A 172 -1.88 -1.45 -12.96
C ARG A 172 -3.31 -1.26 -13.47
N TYR A 173 -3.73 -2.02 -14.48
CA TYR A 173 -5.12 -2.06 -14.93
C TYR A 173 -6.07 -2.39 -13.78
N PHE A 174 -5.84 -3.48 -13.05
CA PHE A 174 -6.68 -3.84 -11.88
C PHE A 174 -6.67 -2.77 -10.79
N ARG A 175 -5.49 -2.21 -10.47
CA ARG A 175 -5.37 -1.13 -9.48
C ARG A 175 -6.23 0.07 -9.86
N PHE A 176 -6.10 0.53 -11.10
CA PHE A 176 -6.82 1.73 -11.54
C PHE A 176 -8.29 1.47 -11.77
N TYR A 177 -8.68 0.25 -12.14
CA TYR A 177 -10.06 -0.17 -12.14
C TYR A 177 -10.67 -0.03 -10.74
N GLY A 178 -10.04 -0.60 -9.72
CA GLY A 178 -10.47 -0.45 -8.33
C GLY A 178 -10.53 1.01 -7.86
N ARG A 179 -9.66 1.88 -8.40
CA ARG A 179 -9.65 3.31 -8.03
C ARG A 179 -10.77 4.12 -8.67
N ILE A 180 -11.19 3.78 -9.89
CA ILE A 180 -12.08 4.63 -10.71
C ILE A 180 -13.49 4.04 -10.85
N ALA A 181 -13.60 2.72 -11.02
CA ALA A 181 -14.87 2.06 -11.30
C ALA A 181 -15.87 2.30 -10.16
N GLU A 182 -17.10 2.69 -10.52
CA GLU A 182 -18.17 2.84 -9.55
C GLU A 182 -18.80 1.49 -9.20
N LYS A 183 -18.95 0.61 -10.20
CA LYS A 183 -19.50 -0.74 -10.06
C LYS A 183 -18.51 -1.75 -10.62
N SER A 184 -18.44 -2.91 -9.98
CA SER A 184 -17.64 -4.03 -10.47
C SER A 184 -18.29 -4.71 -11.68
N GLY A 185 -17.47 -5.36 -12.52
CA GLY A 185 -17.92 -6.24 -13.60
C GLY A 185 -18.00 -5.59 -14.99
N ASP A 186 -18.00 -4.27 -15.09
CA ASP A 186 -18.00 -3.57 -16.38
C ASP A 186 -16.56 -3.41 -16.90
N HIS A 187 -16.06 -4.47 -17.54
CA HIS A 187 -14.74 -4.50 -18.18
C HIS A 187 -14.89 -4.49 -19.71
N GLU A 188 -13.95 -3.84 -20.39
CA GLU A 188 -13.86 -3.94 -21.84
C GLU A 188 -13.36 -5.33 -22.25
N PRO A 189 -14.10 -6.10 -23.08
CA PRO A 189 -13.74 -7.48 -23.41
C PRO A 189 -12.36 -7.61 -24.07
N ASN A 190 -12.01 -6.69 -24.97
CA ASN A 190 -10.71 -6.69 -25.65
C ASN A 190 -9.54 -6.49 -24.67
N THR A 191 -9.73 -5.64 -23.66
CA THR A 191 -8.73 -5.44 -22.61
C THR A 191 -8.55 -6.70 -21.77
N LEU A 192 -9.63 -7.38 -21.37
CA LEU A 192 -9.54 -8.64 -20.63
C LEU A 192 -8.89 -9.76 -21.45
N GLN A 193 -9.20 -9.83 -22.74
CA GLN A 193 -8.58 -10.79 -23.65
C GLN A 193 -7.06 -10.57 -23.73
N ALA A 194 -6.63 -9.32 -23.95
CA ALA A 194 -5.22 -8.97 -23.97
C ALA A 194 -4.52 -9.28 -22.64
N VAL A 195 -5.17 -9.01 -21.51
CA VAL A 195 -4.66 -9.39 -20.18
C VAL A 195 -4.48 -10.89 -20.06
N LYS A 196 -5.48 -11.69 -20.44
CA LYS A 196 -5.45 -13.16 -20.34
C LYS A 196 -4.32 -13.76 -21.19
N GLU A 197 -4.23 -13.34 -22.45
CA GLU A 197 -3.24 -13.86 -23.41
C GLU A 197 -1.79 -13.54 -22.98
N ASN A 198 -1.59 -12.43 -22.25
CA ASN A 198 -0.28 -11.95 -21.84
C ASN A 198 0.03 -12.19 -20.34
N ALA A 199 -0.86 -12.83 -19.58
CA ALA A 199 -0.71 -13.05 -18.14
C ALA A 199 0.61 -13.73 -17.77
N LYS A 200 1.07 -14.70 -18.58
CA LYS A 200 2.34 -15.42 -18.39
C LYS A 200 3.55 -14.50 -18.33
N GLY A 201 3.52 -13.36 -19.01
CA GLY A 201 4.63 -12.39 -18.99
C GLY A 201 4.91 -11.81 -17.60
N LEU A 202 3.93 -11.82 -16.69
CA LEU A 202 4.14 -11.44 -15.29
C LEU A 202 5.18 -12.32 -14.58
N ALA A 203 5.44 -13.55 -15.06
CA ALA A 203 6.50 -14.40 -14.53
C ALA A 203 7.89 -13.77 -14.70
N GLY A 204 8.09 -12.92 -15.71
CA GLY A 204 9.33 -12.18 -15.95
C GLY A 204 9.47 -10.91 -15.11
N ILE A 205 8.41 -10.45 -14.44
CA ILE A 205 8.43 -9.22 -13.64
C ILE A 205 8.95 -9.52 -12.23
N SER A 206 9.82 -8.63 -11.73
CA SER A 206 10.40 -8.75 -10.39
C SER A 206 9.33 -8.78 -9.30
N GLY A 207 9.55 -9.59 -8.27
CA GLY A 207 8.61 -9.79 -7.18
C GLY A 207 8.27 -8.49 -6.44
N GLU A 208 9.24 -7.62 -6.26
CA GLU A 208 9.08 -6.34 -5.57
C GLU A 208 8.13 -5.41 -6.33
N ARG A 209 8.25 -5.34 -7.67
CA ARG A 209 7.37 -4.53 -8.52
C ARG A 209 5.93 -5.04 -8.46
N ILE A 210 5.75 -6.36 -8.53
CA ILE A 210 4.44 -7.00 -8.37
C ILE A 210 3.86 -6.69 -6.99
N TRP A 211 4.66 -6.84 -5.93
CA TRP A 211 4.20 -6.64 -4.56
C TRP A 211 3.73 -5.21 -4.31
N VAL A 212 4.43 -4.21 -4.86
CA VAL A 212 4.01 -2.79 -4.77
C VAL A 212 2.62 -2.58 -5.39
N GLU A 213 2.34 -3.15 -6.56
CA GLU A 213 1.03 -3.04 -7.19
C GLU A 213 -0.04 -3.87 -6.47
N LEU A 214 0.27 -5.11 -6.09
CA LEU A 214 -0.65 -5.99 -5.39
C LEU A 214 -1.09 -5.40 -4.04
N LYS A 215 -0.19 -4.77 -3.27
CA LYS A 215 -0.55 -4.07 -2.03
C LYS A 215 -1.58 -2.96 -2.26
N LYS A 216 -1.43 -2.19 -3.34
CA LYS A 216 -2.37 -1.12 -3.68
C LYS A 216 -3.74 -1.68 -4.11
N ILE A 217 -3.76 -2.84 -4.76
CA ILE A 217 -5.00 -3.53 -5.13
C ILE A 217 -5.69 -4.09 -3.89
N LEU A 218 -4.95 -4.72 -2.99
CA LEU A 218 -5.47 -5.33 -1.76
C LEU A 218 -6.12 -4.32 -0.81
N LEU A 219 -5.68 -3.06 -0.84
CA LEU A 219 -6.23 -1.96 -0.05
C LEU A 219 -7.16 -1.04 -0.86
N GLY A 220 -7.38 -1.35 -2.14
CA GLY A 220 -8.23 -0.56 -3.02
C GLY A 220 -9.70 -0.98 -2.97
N ASN A 221 -10.56 -0.21 -3.63
CA ASN A 221 -11.96 -0.60 -3.77
C ASN A 221 -12.10 -1.82 -4.69
N HIS A 222 -13.24 -2.52 -4.57
CA HIS A 222 -13.58 -3.69 -5.38
C HIS A 222 -12.57 -4.85 -5.29
N VAL A 223 -11.74 -4.90 -4.25
CA VAL A 223 -10.69 -5.91 -4.07
C VAL A 223 -11.21 -7.36 -4.21
N ASN A 224 -12.40 -7.65 -3.69
CA ASN A 224 -13.06 -8.95 -3.82
C ASN A 224 -13.23 -9.35 -5.29
N HIS A 225 -13.88 -8.49 -6.07
CA HIS A 225 -14.07 -8.67 -7.50
C HIS A 225 -12.76 -8.79 -8.26
N LEU A 226 -11.79 -7.90 -7.97
CA LEU A 226 -10.52 -7.87 -8.70
C LEU A 226 -9.68 -9.13 -8.47
N VAL A 227 -9.64 -9.65 -7.25
CA VAL A 227 -8.93 -10.89 -6.96
C VAL A 227 -9.63 -12.08 -7.60
N GLN A 228 -10.96 -12.19 -7.54
CA GLN A 228 -11.70 -13.23 -8.25
C GLN A 228 -11.38 -13.22 -9.76
N LEU A 229 -11.42 -12.05 -10.38
CA LEU A 229 -11.10 -11.88 -11.80
C LEU A 229 -9.64 -12.26 -12.11
N MET A 230 -8.69 -12.02 -11.20
CA MET A 230 -7.31 -12.50 -11.38
C MET A 230 -7.19 -14.02 -11.39
N TYR A 231 -8.02 -14.74 -10.64
CA TYR A 231 -8.07 -16.21 -10.70
C TYR A 231 -8.73 -16.68 -12.00
N GLU A 232 -9.83 -16.05 -12.42
CA GLU A 232 -10.53 -16.37 -13.68
C GLU A 232 -9.66 -16.15 -14.94
N LEU A 233 -8.73 -15.21 -14.87
CA LEU A 233 -7.79 -14.87 -15.94
C LEU A 233 -6.42 -15.56 -15.78
N ASP A 234 -6.32 -16.56 -14.89
CA ASP A 234 -5.11 -17.36 -14.67
C ASP A 234 -3.87 -16.54 -14.23
N ILE A 235 -4.07 -15.34 -13.68
CA ILE A 235 -2.99 -14.42 -13.27
C ILE A 235 -2.34 -14.86 -11.97
N ALA A 236 -3.14 -15.39 -11.04
CA ALA A 236 -2.73 -15.77 -9.68
C ALA A 236 -1.39 -16.53 -9.63
N GLN A 237 -1.22 -17.49 -10.54
CA GLN A 237 -0.05 -18.36 -10.62
C GLN A 237 1.27 -17.63 -10.91
N TYR A 238 1.22 -16.48 -11.59
CA TYR A 238 2.42 -15.74 -12.00
C TYR A 238 2.87 -14.70 -10.97
N ILE A 239 1.98 -14.35 -10.05
CA ILE A 239 2.18 -13.30 -9.04
C ILE A 239 2.32 -13.84 -7.61
N GLY A 240 2.50 -15.16 -7.46
CA GLY A 240 2.79 -15.79 -6.17
C GLY A 240 1.58 -16.10 -5.30
N LEU A 241 0.37 -16.05 -5.88
CA LEU A 241 -0.84 -16.51 -5.21
C LEU A 241 -0.99 -18.02 -5.37
N PRO A 242 -1.59 -18.73 -4.38
CA PRO A 242 -1.90 -20.15 -4.52
C PRO A 242 -2.90 -20.37 -5.67
N LEU A 243 -2.76 -21.46 -6.43
CA LEU A 243 -3.69 -21.81 -7.51
C LEU A 243 -5.10 -22.12 -6.99
N ASP A 244 -5.17 -22.71 -5.81
CA ASP A 244 -6.39 -23.19 -5.15
C ASP A 244 -6.75 -22.31 -3.94
N GLY A 245 -6.48 -21.01 -4.03
CA GLY A 245 -6.74 -20.04 -2.98
C GLY A 245 -8.21 -20.03 -2.51
N ASN A 246 -8.41 -19.80 -1.22
CA ASN A 246 -9.75 -19.83 -0.62
C ASN A 246 -10.54 -18.53 -0.90
N LEU A 247 -11.24 -18.48 -2.04
CA LEU A 247 -12.02 -17.31 -2.45
C LEU A 247 -13.25 -17.04 -1.56
N GLU A 248 -13.82 -18.06 -0.91
CA GLU A 248 -14.93 -17.89 0.03
C GLU A 248 -14.47 -17.17 1.30
N GLU A 249 -13.34 -17.61 1.86
CA GLU A 249 -12.70 -16.95 3.02
C GLU A 249 -12.23 -15.53 2.65
N PHE A 250 -11.70 -15.34 1.45
CA PHE A 250 -11.35 -14.01 0.93
C PHE A 250 -12.56 -13.08 0.90
N ALA A 251 -13.70 -13.55 0.41
CA ALA A 251 -14.93 -12.77 0.38
C ALA A 251 -15.43 -12.42 1.78
N ARG A 252 -15.35 -13.36 2.73
CA ARG A 252 -15.70 -13.12 4.13
C ARG A 252 -14.79 -12.07 4.76
N VAL A 253 -13.48 -12.20 4.62
CA VAL A 253 -12.49 -11.31 5.25
C VAL A 253 -12.53 -9.91 4.64
N THR A 254 -12.68 -9.78 3.31
CA THR A 254 -12.83 -8.47 2.66
C THR A 254 -14.07 -7.70 3.14
N LYS A 255 -15.15 -8.41 3.48
CA LYS A 255 -16.33 -7.81 4.13
C LYS A 255 -16.02 -7.37 5.57
N ASN A 256 -15.32 -8.19 6.34
CA ASN A 256 -14.98 -7.89 7.73
C ASN A 256 -14.12 -6.62 7.88
N ILE A 257 -13.22 -6.37 6.93
CA ILE A 257 -12.20 -5.31 7.04
C ILE A 257 -12.58 -3.98 6.37
N GLN A 258 -13.79 -3.87 5.80
CA GLN A 258 -14.17 -2.77 4.91
C GLN A 258 -13.94 -1.36 5.51
N ASN A 259 -13.96 -1.23 6.84
CA ASN A 259 -13.74 0.05 7.55
C ASN A 259 -12.57 0.02 8.54
N LEU A 260 -11.71 -1.00 8.51
CA LEU A 260 -10.75 -1.26 9.60
C LEU A 260 -9.28 -0.99 9.24
N SER A 261 -9.00 -0.32 8.12
CA SER A 261 -7.64 -0.01 7.63
C SER A 261 -6.67 -1.21 7.79
N PRO A 262 -6.93 -2.33 7.10
CA PRO A 262 -6.12 -3.54 7.25
C PRO A 262 -4.72 -3.36 6.65
N LYS A 263 -3.75 -4.15 7.13
CA LYS A 263 -2.49 -4.35 6.39
C LYS A 263 -2.77 -5.23 5.16
N PRO A 264 -2.04 -5.07 4.03
CA PRO A 264 -2.25 -5.90 2.83
C PRO A 264 -2.15 -7.40 3.10
N MET A 265 -1.19 -7.80 3.95
CA MET A 265 -1.01 -9.21 4.30
C MET A 265 -2.21 -9.79 5.05
N THR A 266 -2.93 -8.97 5.82
CA THR A 266 -4.15 -9.39 6.53
C THR A 266 -5.24 -9.82 5.56
N VAL A 267 -5.44 -9.02 4.50
CA VAL A 267 -6.37 -9.37 3.42
C VAL A 267 -5.88 -10.61 2.70
N LEU A 268 -4.62 -10.61 2.28
CA LEU A 268 -4.07 -11.64 1.41
C LEU A 268 -4.04 -13.04 2.06
N THR A 269 -3.79 -13.11 3.37
CA THR A 269 -3.70 -14.37 4.11
C THR A 269 -4.99 -15.18 4.07
N SER A 270 -6.14 -14.54 3.81
CA SER A 270 -7.41 -15.24 3.65
C SER A 270 -7.43 -16.21 2.46
N LEU A 271 -6.59 -16.00 1.44
CA LEU A 271 -6.41 -16.94 0.33
C LEU A 271 -5.58 -18.19 0.73
N PHE A 272 -4.79 -18.11 1.80
CA PHE A 272 -3.83 -19.15 2.15
C PHE A 272 -4.48 -20.26 2.96
N LYS A 273 -4.11 -21.51 2.67
CA LYS A 273 -4.54 -22.70 3.42
C LYS A 273 -3.54 -23.06 4.51
N GLY A 274 -2.27 -22.79 4.29
CA GLY A 274 -1.20 -23.16 5.22
C GLY A 274 0.01 -22.23 5.19
N LYS A 275 0.97 -22.51 6.07
CA LYS A 275 2.23 -21.75 6.21
C LYS A 275 3.10 -21.79 4.95
N ASP A 276 2.93 -22.83 4.13
CA ASP A 276 3.70 -23.03 2.91
C ASP A 276 3.32 -21.99 1.84
N ASP A 277 2.05 -21.56 1.79
CA ASP A 277 1.60 -20.49 0.90
C ASP A 277 2.30 -19.16 1.21
N VAL A 278 2.45 -18.83 2.49
CA VAL A 278 3.18 -17.63 2.95
C VAL A 278 4.65 -17.71 2.53
N THR A 279 5.25 -18.91 2.62
CA THR A 279 6.64 -19.14 2.23
C THR A 279 6.83 -19.03 0.72
N ASN A 280 5.90 -19.59 -0.07
CA ASN A 280 5.91 -19.52 -1.52
C ASN A 280 5.71 -18.09 -2.02
N LEU A 281 4.80 -17.33 -1.39
CA LEU A 281 4.61 -15.91 -1.67
C LEU A 281 5.91 -15.13 -1.43
N ASP A 282 6.57 -15.35 -0.29
CA ASP A 282 7.84 -14.69 0.03
C ASP A 282 8.95 -15.03 -0.98
N LEU A 283 9.04 -16.30 -1.38
CA LEU A 283 9.99 -16.72 -2.40
C LEU A 283 9.78 -15.99 -3.74
N ARG A 284 8.52 -15.74 -4.13
CA ARG A 284 8.15 -15.08 -5.39
C ARG A 284 8.21 -13.55 -5.33
N LEU A 285 7.77 -12.95 -4.23
CA LEU A 285 7.52 -11.51 -4.11
C LEU A 285 8.56 -10.75 -3.27
N LYS A 286 9.44 -11.46 -2.55
CA LYS A 286 10.49 -10.88 -1.70
C LYS A 286 9.90 -9.88 -0.69
N ILE A 287 8.91 -10.34 0.07
CA ILE A 287 8.21 -9.51 1.05
C ILE A 287 9.11 -9.22 2.26
N SER A 288 8.75 -8.20 3.04
CA SER A 288 9.49 -7.90 4.27
C SER A 288 9.31 -8.98 5.33
N LYS A 289 10.27 -9.07 6.25
CA LYS A 289 10.18 -9.97 7.42
C LYS A 289 8.92 -9.73 8.26
N GLU A 290 8.50 -8.47 8.42
CA GLU A 290 7.28 -8.12 9.14
C GLU A 290 6.04 -8.69 8.44
N GLU A 291 5.93 -8.47 7.13
CA GLU A 291 4.83 -9.00 6.31
C GLU A 291 4.78 -10.54 6.38
N LYS A 292 5.91 -11.22 6.23
CA LYS A 292 6.00 -12.69 6.35
C LYS A 292 5.53 -13.19 7.72
N ASN A 293 6.04 -12.57 8.79
CA ASN A 293 5.70 -12.96 10.16
C ASN A 293 4.24 -12.72 10.49
N LEU A 294 3.64 -11.67 9.93
CA LEU A 294 2.20 -11.41 10.06
C LEU A 294 1.37 -12.49 9.33
N GLY A 295 1.74 -12.85 8.10
CA GLY A 295 1.05 -13.92 7.36
C GLY A 295 1.12 -15.26 8.10
N LEU A 296 2.31 -15.65 8.58
CA LEU A 296 2.48 -16.88 9.37
C LEU A 296 1.66 -16.88 10.66
N PHE A 297 1.61 -15.74 11.36
CA PHE A 297 0.80 -15.57 12.56
C PHE A 297 -0.69 -15.77 12.27
N LEU A 298 -1.20 -15.09 11.24
CA LEU A 298 -2.62 -15.14 10.88
C LEU A 298 -3.03 -16.55 10.45
N VAL A 299 -2.27 -17.21 9.56
CA VAL A 299 -2.57 -18.60 9.16
C VAL A 299 -2.63 -19.53 10.37
N LYS A 300 -1.68 -19.37 11.31
CA LYS A 300 -1.58 -20.23 12.49
C LYS A 300 -2.73 -20.00 13.48
N HIS A 301 -3.11 -18.74 13.70
CA HIS A 301 -3.96 -18.37 14.84
C HIS A 301 -5.40 -18.00 14.46
N ARG A 302 -5.73 -17.79 13.18
CA ARG A 302 -7.08 -17.33 12.75
C ARG A 302 -8.26 -18.20 13.20
N GLN A 303 -8.03 -19.50 13.41
CA GLN A 303 -9.05 -20.46 13.83
C GLN A 303 -9.03 -20.77 15.34
N GLU A 304 -7.86 -20.67 15.98
CA GLU A 304 -7.67 -21.11 17.38
C GLU A 304 -7.71 -19.94 18.38
N LEU A 305 -7.15 -18.79 18.00
CA LEU A 305 -7.16 -17.59 18.85
C LEU A 305 -8.40 -16.78 18.54
N THR A 306 -9.51 -17.19 19.15
CA THR A 306 -10.83 -16.56 19.00
C THR A 306 -11.33 -16.01 20.33
N LYS A 307 -12.37 -15.17 20.28
CA LYS A 307 -13.01 -14.65 21.49
C LYS A 307 -13.49 -15.76 22.42
N ALA A 308 -13.40 -15.53 23.72
CA ALA A 308 -13.94 -16.45 24.71
C ALA A 308 -15.48 -16.42 24.67
N SER A 309 -16.10 -17.55 24.98
CA SER A 309 -17.53 -17.60 25.26
C SER A 309 -17.78 -17.16 26.69
N GLY A 310 -18.46 -16.02 26.90
CA GLY A 310 -18.80 -15.53 28.25
C GLY A 310 -18.59 -14.04 28.43
N SER A 311 -18.32 -13.63 29.68
CA SER A 311 -18.22 -12.23 30.10
C SER A 311 -16.92 -11.53 29.73
N GLU A 312 -15.87 -12.26 29.35
CA GLU A 312 -14.55 -11.71 29.02
C GLU A 312 -14.09 -12.12 27.61
N PRO A 313 -14.78 -11.67 26.54
CA PRO A 313 -14.49 -12.09 25.17
C PRO A 313 -13.06 -11.75 24.71
N LEU A 314 -12.46 -10.69 25.27
CA LEU A 314 -11.12 -10.23 24.93
C LEU A 314 -9.99 -11.05 25.60
N ARG A 315 -10.32 -11.84 26.64
CA ARG A 315 -9.38 -12.57 27.49
C ARG A 315 -8.34 -13.40 26.71
N PRO A 316 -8.71 -14.20 25.69
CA PRO A 316 -7.73 -15.03 24.98
C PRO A 316 -6.66 -14.20 24.26
N TYR A 317 -7.02 -13.03 23.73
CA TYR A 317 -6.09 -12.15 23.05
C TYR A 317 -5.14 -11.45 24.02
N GLN A 318 -5.65 -11.03 25.19
CA GLN A 318 -4.84 -10.47 26.27
C GLN A 318 -3.86 -11.52 26.80
N ASP A 319 -4.34 -12.74 27.06
CA ASP A 319 -3.50 -13.87 27.48
C ASP A 319 -2.38 -14.14 26.48
N PHE A 320 -2.72 -14.18 25.19
CA PHE A 320 -1.72 -14.36 24.14
C PHE A 320 -0.67 -13.24 24.13
N LEU A 321 -1.10 -11.97 24.27
CA LEU A 321 -0.17 -10.83 24.28
C LEU A 321 0.79 -10.91 25.47
N MET A 322 0.30 -11.29 26.64
CA MET A 322 1.08 -11.35 27.88
C MET A 322 2.04 -12.54 27.92
N ASP A 323 1.67 -13.67 27.31
CA ASP A 323 2.51 -14.85 27.24
C ASP A 323 3.59 -14.74 26.14
N SER A 324 3.32 -13.92 25.10
CA SER A 324 4.21 -13.77 23.96
C SER A 324 5.48 -12.99 24.31
N ARG A 325 6.62 -13.49 23.85
CA ARG A 325 7.92 -12.79 23.89
C ARG A 325 8.28 -12.16 22.55
N GLU A 326 7.40 -12.26 21.57
CA GLU A 326 7.65 -11.72 20.24
C GLU A 326 7.41 -10.21 20.19
N ALA A 327 8.32 -9.49 19.53
CA ALA A 327 8.12 -8.09 19.21
C ALA A 327 6.86 -7.90 18.34
N ASN A 328 6.17 -6.77 18.53
CA ASN A 328 4.99 -6.37 17.76
C ASN A 328 3.79 -7.33 17.86
N THR A 329 3.70 -8.16 18.91
CA THR A 329 2.57 -9.07 19.13
C THR A 329 1.22 -8.34 19.15
N SER A 330 1.15 -7.16 19.77
CA SER A 330 -0.06 -6.33 19.79
C SER A 330 -0.54 -5.97 18.38
N SER A 331 0.37 -5.52 17.51
CA SER A 331 0.03 -5.22 16.11
C SER A 331 -0.48 -6.45 15.36
N LYS A 332 0.04 -7.64 15.63
CA LYS A 332 -0.44 -8.89 14.99
C LYS A 332 -1.85 -9.25 15.48
N ILE A 333 -2.13 -9.09 16.77
CA ILE A 333 -3.47 -9.30 17.34
C ILE A 333 -4.48 -8.32 16.74
N PHE A 334 -4.12 -7.05 16.59
CA PHE A 334 -5.01 -6.08 15.93
C PHE A 334 -5.40 -6.53 14.52
N GLU A 335 -4.44 -6.98 13.72
CA GLU A 335 -4.73 -7.50 12.38
C GLU A 335 -5.55 -8.80 12.40
N LEU A 336 -5.38 -9.65 13.42
CA LEU A 336 -6.21 -10.85 13.60
C LEU A 336 -7.67 -10.49 13.93
N LEU A 337 -7.90 -9.53 14.84
CA LEU A 337 -9.24 -9.04 15.17
C LEU A 337 -9.93 -8.43 13.93
N LYS A 338 -9.18 -7.67 13.11
CA LYS A 338 -9.66 -7.19 11.81
C LYS A 338 -10.04 -8.34 10.88
N TYR A 339 -9.18 -9.35 10.75
CA TYR A 339 -9.43 -10.53 9.94
C TYR A 339 -10.73 -11.26 10.36
N GLN A 340 -10.94 -11.37 11.67
CA GLN A 340 -12.10 -12.04 12.26
C GLN A 340 -13.39 -11.21 12.19
N GLY A 341 -13.29 -9.89 11.99
CA GLY A 341 -14.43 -8.97 11.98
C GLY A 341 -14.89 -8.54 13.37
N GLU A 342 -14.00 -8.61 14.36
CA GLU A 342 -14.29 -8.29 15.76
C GLU A 342 -13.96 -6.81 16.03
N GLU A 343 -14.74 -5.89 15.45
CA GLU A 343 -14.47 -4.43 15.50
C GLU A 343 -14.49 -3.88 16.94
N GLU A 344 -15.46 -4.26 17.76
CA GLU A 344 -15.57 -3.77 19.13
C GLU A 344 -14.41 -4.26 20.00
N LEU A 345 -14.03 -5.54 19.87
CA LEU A 345 -12.86 -6.09 20.55
C LEU A 345 -11.55 -5.44 20.07
N LEU A 346 -11.46 -5.04 18.80
CA LEU A 346 -10.33 -4.29 18.29
C LEU A 346 -10.18 -2.94 19.00
N LYS A 347 -11.28 -2.20 19.19
CA LYS A 347 -11.28 -0.93 19.92
C LYS A 347 -10.85 -1.14 21.37
N GLU A 348 -11.45 -2.10 22.06
CA GLU A 348 -11.08 -2.45 23.44
C GLU A 348 -9.60 -2.85 23.57
N MET A 349 -9.08 -3.67 22.63
CA MET A 349 -7.68 -4.08 22.64
C MET A 349 -6.71 -2.92 22.38
N GLN A 350 -7.11 -1.93 21.58
CA GLN A 350 -6.30 -0.74 21.29
C GLN A 350 -6.23 0.22 22.47
N GLU A 351 -7.31 0.30 23.25
CA GLU A 351 -7.40 1.12 24.48
C GLU A 351 -6.79 0.41 25.69
N TRP A 352 -6.66 -0.92 25.64
CA TRP A 352 -6.10 -1.69 26.74
C TRP A 352 -4.63 -1.35 26.99
N THR A 353 -4.37 -0.75 28.16
CA THR A 353 -3.01 -0.49 28.62
C THR A 353 -2.44 -1.78 29.20
N VAL A 354 -1.45 -2.36 28.50
CA VAL A 354 -0.78 -3.59 28.92
C VAL A 354 -0.17 -3.40 30.31
N PRO A 355 -0.72 -4.06 31.35
CA PRO A 355 -0.26 -3.82 32.71
C PRO A 355 1.10 -4.50 32.93
N SER A 356 1.95 -3.88 33.75
CA SER A 356 3.20 -4.51 34.18
C SER A 356 2.93 -5.43 35.36
N PHE A 357 3.57 -6.60 35.37
CA PHE A 357 3.45 -7.51 36.51
C PHE A 357 3.98 -6.80 37.77
N PRO A 358 3.15 -6.61 38.82
CA PRO A 358 3.45 -5.63 39.86
C PRO A 358 4.40 -6.16 40.93
N VAL A 359 4.74 -7.46 40.92
CA VAL A 359 5.60 -8.11 41.92
C VAL A 359 7.00 -8.39 41.36
N SER A 360 8.02 -7.99 42.12
CA SER A 360 9.43 -8.26 41.80
C SER A 360 10.03 -9.34 42.69
N GLY A 361 11.17 -9.91 42.27
CA GLY A 361 11.93 -10.84 43.12
C GLY A 361 12.43 -10.20 44.42
N HIS A 362 12.59 -8.87 44.47
CA HIS A 362 12.96 -8.15 45.70
C HIS A 362 11.81 -8.15 46.72
N ASP A 363 10.58 -8.02 46.26
CA ASP A 363 9.40 -8.07 47.12
C ASP A 363 9.29 -9.44 47.81
N LEU A 364 9.58 -10.53 47.08
CA LEU A 364 9.60 -11.89 47.64
C LEU A 364 10.75 -12.12 48.64
N ARG A 365 11.93 -11.53 48.41
CA ARG A 365 13.05 -11.60 49.37
C ARG A 365 12.71 -10.91 50.68
N LYS A 366 11.99 -9.78 50.65
CA LYS A 366 11.51 -9.11 51.87
C LYS A 366 10.52 -9.98 52.66
N MET A 367 9.84 -10.91 52.01
CA MET A 367 8.96 -11.90 52.65
C MET A 367 9.70 -13.15 53.13
N GLY A 368 11.03 -13.22 53.00
CA GLY A 368 11.84 -14.33 53.50
C GLY A 368 12.18 -15.42 52.47
N VAL A 369 11.78 -15.27 51.20
CA VAL A 369 12.18 -16.21 50.14
C VAL A 369 13.64 -15.94 49.74
N SER A 370 14.55 -16.85 50.09
CA SER A 370 16.00 -16.63 49.96
C SER A 370 16.62 -17.39 48.78
N SER A 371 16.03 -18.51 48.34
CA SER A 371 16.51 -19.28 47.20
C SER A 371 16.04 -18.70 45.86
N GLY A 372 16.94 -18.63 44.88
CA GLY A 372 16.60 -18.17 43.53
C GLY A 372 15.61 -19.08 42.81
N LYS A 373 15.66 -20.40 43.07
CA LYS A 373 14.72 -21.38 42.51
C LYS A 373 13.32 -21.23 43.10
N GLU A 374 13.23 -21.00 44.41
CA GLU A 374 11.96 -20.74 45.11
C GLU A 374 11.37 -19.40 44.67
N THR A 375 12.19 -18.36 44.52
CA THR A 375 11.77 -17.05 44.01
C THR A 375 11.14 -17.19 42.62
N GLY A 376 11.78 -17.93 41.70
CA GLY A 376 11.24 -18.16 40.36
C GLY A 376 9.90 -18.91 40.37
N THR A 377 9.77 -19.92 41.23
CA THR A 377 8.54 -20.72 41.38
C THR A 377 7.40 -19.86 41.95
N ALA A 378 7.66 -19.08 42.99
CA ALA A 378 6.69 -18.17 43.58
C ALA A 378 6.26 -17.06 42.61
N LEU A 379 7.20 -16.47 41.84
CA LEU A 379 6.86 -15.50 40.80
C LEU A 379 5.96 -16.10 39.73
N GLN A 380 6.19 -17.36 39.34
CA GLN A 380 5.33 -18.03 38.37
C GLN A 380 3.91 -18.25 38.93
N GLN A 381 3.78 -18.73 40.17
CA GLN A 381 2.47 -18.90 40.82
C GLN A 381 1.71 -17.57 40.92
N LEU A 382 2.38 -16.49 41.32
CA LEU A 382 1.77 -15.17 41.36
C LEU A 382 1.38 -14.64 39.98
N ARG A 383 2.16 -14.96 38.93
CA ARG A 383 1.79 -14.63 37.55
C ARG A 383 0.53 -15.38 37.11
N ASP A 384 0.39 -16.64 37.52
CA ASP A 384 -0.79 -17.44 37.21
C ASP A 384 -2.04 -16.90 37.93
N GLU A 385 -1.93 -16.48 39.20
CA GLU A 385 -3.02 -15.83 39.94
C GLU A 385 -3.36 -14.45 39.36
N TRP A 386 -2.34 -13.65 39.02
CA TRP A 386 -2.54 -12.37 38.36
C TRP A 386 -3.24 -12.52 37.01
N LYS A 387 -2.88 -13.57 36.24
CA LYS A 387 -3.58 -13.94 35.01
C LYS A 387 -5.03 -14.33 35.30
N LYS A 388 -5.31 -15.22 36.26
CA LYS A 388 -6.69 -15.58 36.63
C LYS A 388 -7.56 -14.37 37.02
N SER A 389 -6.95 -13.33 37.60
CA SER A 389 -7.65 -12.12 38.02
C SER A 389 -8.06 -11.15 36.90
N GLY A 390 -7.78 -11.47 35.65
CA GLY A 390 -8.02 -10.52 34.58
C GLY A 390 -6.84 -9.56 34.34
N TYR A 391 -5.70 -9.75 35.01
CA TYR A 391 -4.61 -8.77 35.15
C TYR A 391 -4.93 -7.54 36.02
N HIS A 392 -5.95 -7.62 36.87
CA HIS A 392 -6.38 -6.50 37.72
C HIS A 392 -5.72 -6.49 39.10
N MET A 393 -5.27 -7.65 39.62
CA MET A 393 -4.74 -7.70 40.98
C MET A 393 -3.48 -6.85 41.15
N ASP A 394 -3.44 -6.11 42.25
CA ASP A 394 -2.29 -5.28 42.61
C ASP A 394 -1.20 -6.07 43.37
N LYS A 395 -0.11 -5.37 43.74
CA LYS A 395 1.01 -5.98 44.45
C LYS A 395 0.57 -6.57 45.80
N GLU A 396 -0.25 -5.87 46.56
CA GLU A 396 -0.63 -6.29 47.92
C GLU A 396 -1.53 -7.52 47.87
N GLU A 397 -2.50 -7.51 46.97
CA GLU A 397 -3.41 -8.63 46.72
C GLU A 397 -2.63 -9.89 46.32
N LEU A 398 -1.68 -9.78 45.39
CA LEU A 398 -0.86 -10.90 44.95
C LEU A 398 0.06 -11.43 46.07
N LEU A 399 0.74 -10.55 46.80
CA LEU A 399 1.60 -10.98 47.91
C LEU A 399 0.78 -11.63 49.04
N SER A 400 -0.51 -11.28 49.18
CA SER A 400 -1.41 -11.94 50.14
C SER A 400 -1.75 -13.38 49.76
N CYS A 401 -1.79 -13.72 48.46
CA CYS A 401 -2.04 -15.09 47.98
C CYS A 401 -0.92 -16.05 48.38
N LEU A 402 0.33 -15.59 48.42
CA LEU A 402 1.48 -16.37 48.89
C LEU A 402 1.42 -16.71 50.38
N LYS A 403 0.73 -15.90 51.20
CA LYS A 403 0.57 -16.17 52.64
C LYS A 403 -0.47 -17.26 52.93
N LYS A 404 -1.31 -17.62 51.93
CA LYS A 404 -2.36 -18.63 52.04
C LYS A 404 -1.94 -20.02 51.54
N LEU A 405 -0.75 -20.12 50.95
CA LEU A 405 -0.06 -21.35 50.55
C LEU A 405 0.95 -21.74 51.63
#